data_AF-A0A848TD90-F1
#
_entry.id   AF-A0A848TD90-F1
#
_cell.length_a   1.000
_cell.length_b   1.000
_cell.length_c   1.000
_cell.angle_alpha   90.00
_cell.angle_beta   90.00
_cell.angle_gamma   90.00
#
_symmetry.space_group_name_H-M   'P 1'
#
loop_
_entity.id
_entity.type
_entity.pdbx_description
1 polymer ?
#
loop_
_entity_poly.entity_id
_entity_poly.type
_entity_poly.pdbx_seq_one_letter_code
_entity_poly.pdbx_strand_id
1 'polypeptide(L)' 'MSGIVIVGAGQAGATLAETLRSKGYEGPVTLIGAENDPPYERPPLSKAYLLGEMARERLYLRPEAIYAEKDISLRLG' A
#
# COMPACT_ATOMS: atom_id res chain seq x y z
N MET A 1 -1.84 14.10 -19.12
CA MET A 1 -1.30 12.75 -19.35
C MET A 1 -2.22 11.74 -18.69
N SER A 2 -2.52 10.63 -19.36
CA SER A 2 -3.24 9.49 -18.78
C SER A 2 -2.33 8.74 -17.80
N GLY A 3 -2.87 8.31 -16.67
CA GLY A 3 -2.16 7.51 -15.65
C GLY A 3 -2.96 6.27 -15.25
N ILE A 4 -2.40 5.46 -14.35
CA ILE A 4 -3.06 4.27 -13.80
C ILE A 4 -3.66 4.61 -12.43
N VAL A 5 -4.95 4.32 -12.28
CA VAL A 5 -5.66 4.39 -11.00
C VAL A 5 -5.95 2.97 -10.52
N ILE A 6 -5.52 2.66 -9.31
CA ILE A 6 -5.72 1.38 -8.65
C ILE A 6 -6.71 1.59 -7.52
N VAL A 7 -7.88 0.93 -7.61
CA VAL A 7 -8.90 0.98 -6.57
C VAL A 7 -8.76 -0.26 -5.69
N GLY A 8 -8.39 -0.04 -4.43
CA GLY A 8 -8.13 -1.09 -3.44
C GLY A 8 -6.68 -1.09 -2.96
N ALA A 9 -6.42 -0.47 -1.81
CA ALA A 9 -5.11 -0.40 -1.14
C ALA A 9 -4.79 -1.65 -0.28
N GLY A 10 -5.18 -2.84 -0.75
CA GLY A 10 -4.77 -4.11 -0.13
C GLY A 10 -3.45 -4.65 -0.71
N GLN A 11 -3.10 -5.89 -0.37
CA GLN A 11 -1.90 -6.58 -0.87
C GLN A 11 -1.74 -6.46 -2.39
N ALA A 12 -2.80 -6.77 -3.14
CA ALA A 12 -2.76 -6.80 -4.59
C ALA A 12 -2.49 -5.41 -5.18
N GLY A 13 -3.19 -4.38 -4.68
CA GLY A 13 -3.05 -3.01 -5.19
C GLY A 13 -1.68 -2.41 -4.87
N ALA A 14 -1.18 -2.62 -3.64
CA ALA A 14 0.16 -2.19 -3.25
C ALA A 14 1.25 -2.89 -4.08
N THR A 15 1.15 -4.22 -4.26
CA THR A 15 2.09 -4.97 -5.10
C THR A 15 2.06 -4.50 -6.55
N LEU A 16 0.88 -4.22 -7.11
CA LEU A 16 0.77 -3.68 -8.48
C LEU A 16 1.45 -2.32 -8.60
N ALA A 17 1.17 -1.39 -7.68
CA ALA A 17 1.76 -0.06 -7.68
C ALA A 17 3.29 -0.10 -7.59
N GLU A 18 3.83 -0.93 -6.70
CA GLU A 18 5.28 -1.15 -6.59
C GLU A 18 5.87 -1.79 -7.85
N THR A 19 5.17 -2.76 -8.43
CA THR A 19 5.64 -3.47 -9.63
C THR A 19 5.69 -2.54 -10.84
N LEU A 20 4.71 -1.63 -10.99
CA LEU A 20 4.73 -0.61 -12.03
C LEU A 20 6.02 0.21 -11.94
N ARG A 21 6.36 0.69 -10.74
CA ARG A 21 7.60 1.46 -10.52
C ARG A 21 8.85 0.62 -10.73
N SER A 22 8.92 -0.59 -10.20
CA SER A 22 10.09 -1.47 -10.37
C SER A 22 10.30 -1.90 -11.83
N LYS A 23 9.25 -1.90 -12.65
CA LYS A 23 9.30 -2.22 -14.08
C LYS A 23 9.46 -1.00 -14.98
N GLY A 24 9.72 0.19 -14.42
CA GLY A 24 10.01 1.40 -15.19
C GLY A 24 8.77 2.06 -15.80
N TYR A 25 7.57 1.84 -15.25
CA TYR A 25 6.43 2.67 -15.62
C TYR A 25 6.62 4.08 -15.03
N GLU A 26 6.71 5.08 -15.90
CA GLU A 26 6.97 6.48 -15.52
C GLU A 26 5.69 7.33 -15.42
N GLY A 27 4.54 6.80 -15.87
CA GLY A 27 3.28 7.52 -15.81
C GLY A 27 2.77 7.72 -14.37
N PRO A 28 1.79 8.62 -14.15
CA PRO A 28 1.18 8.81 -12.84
C PRO A 28 0.55 7.51 -12.34
N VAL A 29 0.77 7.18 -11.06
CA VAL A 29 0.15 6.03 -10.38
C VAL A 29 -0.57 6.54 -9.15
N THR A 30 -1.87 6.28 -9.07
CA THR A 30 -2.70 6.59 -7.89
C THR A 30 -3.21 5.29 -7.28
N LEU A 31 -2.98 5.10 -5.99
CA LEU A 31 -3.50 3.97 -5.21
C LEU A 31 -4.55 4.50 -4.23
N ILE A 32 -5.79 4.03 -4.36
CA ILE A 32 -6.92 4.47 -3.54
C ILE A 32 -7.32 3.36 -2.57
N GLY A 33 -7.37 3.66 -1.28
CA GLY A 33 -7.83 2.78 -0.22
C GLY A 33 -8.96 3.41 0.57
N ALA A 34 -10.01 2.63 0.86
CA ALA A 34 -11.13 3.09 1.68
C ALA A 34 -10.81 3.11 3.19
N GLU A 35 -9.68 2.55 3.60
CA GLU A 35 -9.20 2.53 4.99
C GLU A 35 -8.24 3.72 5.20
N ASN A 36 -8.17 4.26 6.43
CA ASN A 36 -7.27 5.37 6.78
C ASN A 36 -5.81 4.92 7.02
N ASP A 37 -5.54 3.63 6.88
CA ASP A 37 -4.23 3.03 7.11
C ASP A 37 -3.51 2.76 5.78
N PRO A 38 -2.17 2.89 5.75
CA PRO A 38 -1.37 2.41 4.64
C PRO A 38 -1.61 0.92 4.36
N PRO A 39 -1.38 0.43 3.13
CA PRO A 39 -1.52 -0.99 2.82
C PRO A 39 -0.79 -1.90 3.80
N TYR A 40 -1.47 -2.92 4.30
CA TYR A 40 -0.98 -3.78 5.37
C TYR A 40 -1.31 -5.27 5.16
N GLU A 41 -0.59 -6.13 5.86
CA GLU A 41 -0.81 -7.57 5.86
C GLU A 41 -2.06 -7.93 6.68
N ARG A 42 -3.05 -8.55 6.02
CA ARG A 42 -4.25 -9.07 6.70
C ARG A 42 -4.00 -10.35 7.52
N PRO A 43 -3.10 -11.29 7.14
CA PRO A 43 -2.92 -12.55 7.90
C PRO A 43 -2.55 -12.40 9.39
N PRO A 44 -1.67 -11.46 9.79
CA PRO A 44 -1.34 -11.24 11.21
C PRO A 44 -2.50 -10.76 12.07
N LEU A 45 -3.53 -10.13 11.47
CA LEU A 45 -4.72 -9.62 12.19
C LEU A 45 -5.52 -10.70 12.92
N SER A 46 -5.37 -11.96 12.52
CA SER A 46 -6.00 -13.12 13.17
C SER A 46 -5.03 -13.93 14.05
N LYS A 47 -3.80 -13.46 14.21
CA LYS A 47 -2.67 -14.18 14.83
C LYS A 47 -1.87 -13.26 15.74
N ALA A 48 -0.57 -13.06 15.47
CA ALA A 48 0.34 -12.30 16.30
C ALA A 48 -0.15 -10.89 16.66
N TYR A 49 -0.83 -10.18 15.74
CA TYR A 49 -1.39 -8.86 16.06
C TYR A 49 -2.56 -8.95 17.03
N LEU A 50 -3.46 -9.91 16.83
CA LEU A 50 -4.59 -10.16 17.73
C LEU A 50 -4.12 -10.58 19.13
N LEU A 51 -2.99 -11.30 19.21
CA LEU A 51 -2.36 -11.73 20.46
C LEU A 51 -1.52 -10.62 21.13
N GLY A 52 -1.36 -9.45 20.51
CA GLY A 52 -0.55 -8.35 21.03
C GLY A 52 0.97 -8.57 20.90
N GLU A 53 1.40 -9.57 20.13
CA GLU A 53 2.80 -9.94 19.92
C GLU A 53 3.46 -9.16 18.77
N MET A 54 2.70 -8.28 18.12
CA MET A 54 3.14 -7.50 16.96
C MET A 54 2.67 -6.05 17.08
N ALA A 55 3.60 -5.11 16.90
CA ALA A 55 3.30 -3.69 16.81
C ALA A 55 2.55 -3.35 15.51
N ARG A 56 1.68 -2.34 15.53
CA ARG A 56 0.84 -1.94 14.38
C ARG A 56 1.69 -1.60 13.15
N GLU A 57 2.83 -0.94 13.35
CA GLU A 57 3.73 -0.50 12.29
C GLU A 57 4.34 -1.68 11.52
N ARG A 58 4.41 -2.86 12.16
CA ARG A 58 4.88 -4.09 11.51
C ARG A 58 3.84 -4.74 10.61
N LEU A 59 2.57 -4.29 10.65
CA LEU A 59 1.54 -4.74 9.72
C LEU A 59 1.73 -4.13 8.32
N TYR A 60 2.27 -2.91 8.24
CA TYR A 60 2.35 -2.18 6.99
C TYR A 60 3.27 -2.88 5.99
N LEU A 61 2.80 -3.03 4.75
CA LEU A 61 3.62 -3.55 3.66
C LEU A 61 4.81 -2.63 3.39
N ARG A 62 4.55 -1.33 3.47
CA ARG A 62 5.54 -0.26 3.46
C ARG A 62 5.08 0.86 4.39
N PRO A 63 6.03 1.57 5.04
CA PRO A 63 5.72 2.87 5.64
C PRO A 63 5.12 3.81 4.59
N GLU A 64 4.21 4.68 5.02
CA GLU A 64 3.50 5.63 4.14
C GLU A 64 4.45 6.48 3.28
N ALA A 65 5.56 6.93 3.87
CA ALA A 65 6.57 7.76 3.20
C ALA A 65 7.13 7.11 1.92
N ILE A 66 7.24 5.78 1.89
CA ILE A 66 7.80 5.04 0.75
C ILE A 66 6.93 5.19 -0.50
N TYR A 67 5.61 5.38 -0.36
CA TYR A 67 4.75 5.57 -1.52
C TYR A 67 5.08 6.89 -2.23
N ALA A 68 5.26 7.98 -1.47
CA ALA A 68 5.67 9.27 -2.03
C ALA A 68 7.08 9.20 -2.64
N GLU A 69 8.03 8.53 -1.99
CA GLU A 69 9.40 8.31 -2.52
C GLU A 69 9.42 7.53 -3.84
N LYS A 70 8.42 6.68 -4.06
CA LYS A 70 8.24 5.91 -5.31
C LYS A 70 7.32 6.60 -6.32
N ASP A 71 6.99 7.88 -6.15
CA ASP A 71 6.04 8.62 -6.99
C ASP A 71 4.65 7.94 -7.09
N ILE A 72 4.20 7.27 -6.03
CA ILE A 72 2.86 6.67 -5.93
C ILE A 72 1.99 7.60 -5.09
N SER A 73 0.94 8.16 -5.71
CA SER A 73 -0.06 8.97 -5.00
C SER A 73 -0.98 8.06 -4.20
N LEU A 74 -0.73 7.94 -2.90
CA LEU A 74 -1.59 7.21 -1.98
C LEU A 74 -2.77 8.10 -1.52
N ARG A 75 -3.99 7.60 -1.68
CA ARG A 75 -5.22 8.25 -1.20
C ARG A 75 -5.96 7.31 -0.29
N LEU A 76 -6.14 7.72 0.96
CA LEU A 76 -6.78 6.96 2.03
C LEU A 76 -8.09 7.66 2.45
N GLY A 77 -9.05 6.88 2.93
CA GLY A 77 -10.41 7.34 3.30
C GLY A 77 -11.38 7.43 2.13
#